data_AF-A0A435FH52-F1
#
_entry.id   AF-A0A435FH52-F1
#
_cell.length_a   1.000
_cell.length_b   1.000
_cell.length_c   1.000
_cell.angle_alpha   90.00
_cell.angle_beta   90.00
_cell.angle_gamma   90.00
#
_symmetry.space_group_name_H-M   'P 1'
#
loop_
_entity.id
_entity.type
_entity.pdbx_description
1 polymer ?
#
loop_
_entity_poly.entity_id
_entity_poly.type
_entity_poly.pdbx_seq_one_letter_code
_entity_poly.pdbx_strand_id
1 'polypeptide(L)'
;MNMHSARAAFGLDTLKTILGIPVVAVRWNDAIALLNRLIAERRFTKVSFLNAHNANIAYTDPVFAEALDDFLILPDGIGIDLAARLLYGAPFPDNLNGTDFVPAFLQASTTPLTVGLLGATRVNAEAASVKLAALAVQHRFVVIH
;
A
#
# COMPACT_ATOMS: atom_id res chain seq x y z
N MET A 1 -9.62 -8.45 -9.54
CA MET A 1 -8.87 -8.24 -10.79
C MET A 1 -7.70 -7.22 -10.68
N ASN A 2 -7.06 -7.02 -9.52
CA ASN A 2 -5.99 -6.02 -9.36
C ASN A 2 -4.57 -6.59 -9.35
N MET A 3 -4.33 -7.76 -8.78
CA MET A 3 -2.99 -8.37 -8.72
C MET A 3 -2.47 -8.81 -10.09
N HIS A 4 -3.37 -9.19 -11.01
CA HIS A 4 -3.03 -9.38 -12.42
C HIS A 4 -2.47 -8.12 -13.10
N SER A 5 -2.80 -6.94 -12.58
CA SER A 5 -2.33 -5.68 -13.14
C SER A 5 -1.16 -5.07 -12.41
N ALA A 6 -0.96 -5.38 -11.13
CA ALA A 6 0.36 -5.24 -10.51
C ALA A 6 1.40 -6.10 -11.28
N ARG A 7 1.05 -7.34 -11.62
CA ARG A 7 1.86 -8.24 -12.47
C ARG A 7 2.08 -7.75 -13.90
N ALA A 8 1.15 -6.97 -14.45
CA ALA A 8 1.29 -6.39 -15.80
C ALA A 8 2.07 -5.06 -15.77
N ALA A 9 1.94 -4.29 -14.70
CA ALA A 9 2.60 -2.99 -14.53
C ALA A 9 4.04 -3.10 -14.04
N PHE A 10 4.35 -4.14 -13.26
CA PHE A 10 5.69 -4.51 -12.88
C PHE A 10 5.91 -5.97 -13.26
N GLY A 11 6.88 -6.24 -14.11
CA GLY A 11 7.19 -7.61 -14.54
C GLY A 11 7.38 -8.56 -13.35
N LEU A 12 7.27 -9.87 -13.60
CA LEU A 12 7.31 -10.94 -12.58
C LEU A 12 8.50 -10.83 -11.60
N ASP A 13 9.61 -10.20 -12.02
CA ASP A 13 10.84 -10.02 -11.24
C ASP A 13 10.70 -9.04 -10.05
N THR A 14 9.59 -8.31 -9.97
CA THR A 14 9.32 -7.33 -8.91
C THR A 14 8.40 -7.86 -7.82
N LEU A 15 8.09 -9.15 -7.81
CA LEU A 15 7.26 -9.77 -6.77
C LEU A 15 8.09 -10.71 -5.90
N LYS A 16 7.94 -10.55 -4.58
CA LYS A 16 8.45 -11.50 -3.58
C LYS A 16 7.27 -12.10 -2.84
N THR A 17 7.16 -13.42 -2.87
CA THR A 17 6.10 -14.16 -2.18
C THR A 17 6.52 -14.44 -0.74
N ILE A 18 5.76 -13.92 0.22
CA ILE A 18 6.01 -14.09 1.65
C ILE A 18 4.81 -14.83 2.24
N LEU A 19 5.05 -16.05 2.76
CA LEU A 19 4.00 -16.92 3.31
C LEU A 19 2.79 -17.11 2.37
N GLY A 20 3.06 -17.24 1.07
CA GLY A 20 2.02 -17.43 0.03
C GLY A 20 1.43 -16.13 -0.51
N ILE A 21 1.75 -14.96 0.08
CA ILE A 21 1.24 -13.66 -0.37
C ILE A 21 2.27 -12.96 -1.26
N PRO A 22 1.93 -12.60 -2.51
CA PRO A 22 2.82 -11.87 -3.39
C PRO A 22 2.88 -10.38 -3.00
N VAL A 23 4.07 -9.92 -2.64
CA VAL A 23 4.36 -8.54 -2.22
C VAL A 23 5.22 -7.85 -3.27
N VAL A 24 4.90 -6.60 -3.57
CA VAL A 24 5.65 -5.81 -4.56
C VAL A 24 6.98 -5.33 -3.97
N ALA A 25 8.07 -5.69 -4.62
CA ALA A 25 9.43 -5.29 -4.30
C ALA A 25 9.85 -4.09 -5.15
N VAL A 26 9.41 -2.91 -4.74
CA VAL A 26 9.68 -1.63 -5.42
C VAL A 26 10.21 -0.58 -4.45
N ARG A 27 10.81 0.48 -4.99
CA ARG A 27 11.23 1.65 -4.23
C ARG A 27 10.07 2.63 -4.04
N TRP A 28 10.23 3.59 -3.11
CA TRP A 28 9.25 4.65 -2.84
C TRP A 28 8.79 5.37 -4.10
N ASN A 29 9.74 5.85 -4.91
CA ASN A 29 9.44 6.62 -6.12
C ASN A 29 8.65 5.79 -7.13
N ASP A 30 8.96 4.51 -7.27
CA ASP A 30 8.28 3.60 -8.19
C ASP A 30 6.85 3.30 -7.71
N ALA A 31 6.66 3.11 -6.40
CA ALA A 31 5.35 2.93 -5.80
C ALA A 31 4.46 4.18 -5.96
N ILE A 32 5.00 5.37 -5.71
CA ILE A 32 4.29 6.64 -5.91
C ILE A 32 3.93 6.83 -7.40
N ALA A 33 4.88 6.60 -8.30
CA ALA A 33 4.67 6.72 -9.74
C ALA A 33 3.59 5.75 -10.24
N LEU A 34 3.58 4.52 -9.75
CA LEU A 34 2.53 3.55 -10.05
C LEU A 34 1.17 4.04 -9.57
N LEU A 35 1.04 4.41 -8.29
CA LEU A 35 -0.26 4.81 -7.74
C LEU A 35 -0.82 6.04 -8.47
N ASN A 36 0.04 7.01 -8.79
CA ASN A 36 -0.35 8.16 -9.62
C ASN A 36 -0.81 7.75 -11.01
N ARG A 37 -0.15 6.78 -11.66
CA ARG A 37 -0.57 6.24 -12.95
C ARG A 37 -1.94 5.57 -12.87
N LEU A 38 -2.14 4.69 -11.87
CA LEU A 38 -3.41 3.99 -11.68
C LEU A 38 -4.58 4.94 -11.41
N ILE A 39 -4.32 6.03 -10.67
CA ILE A 39 -5.30 7.10 -10.47
C ILE A 39 -5.59 7.85 -11.77
N ALA A 40 -4.57 8.20 -12.55
CA ALA A 40 -4.73 8.87 -13.84
C ALA A 40 -5.54 8.03 -14.83
N GLU A 41 -5.34 6.71 -14.80
CA GLU A 41 -6.13 5.71 -15.55
C GLU A 41 -7.56 5.52 -15.01
N ARG A 42 -7.94 6.21 -13.93
CA ARG A 42 -9.22 6.08 -13.21
C ARG A 42 -9.51 4.65 -12.80
N ARG A 43 -8.45 3.93 -12.45
CA ARG A 43 -8.54 2.52 -12.13
C ARG A 43 -8.73 2.32 -10.64
N PHE A 44 -9.84 1.68 -10.27
CA PHE A 44 -10.07 1.29 -8.88
C PHE A 44 -9.03 0.24 -8.46
N THR A 45 -8.18 0.62 -7.50
CA THR A 45 -7.08 -0.22 -7.01
C THR A 45 -7.17 -0.33 -5.51
N LYS A 46 -7.25 -1.57 -5.01
CA LYS A 46 -7.16 -1.84 -3.58
C LYS A 46 -5.69 -1.99 -3.20
N VAL A 47 -5.24 -1.29 -2.17
CA VAL A 47 -3.84 -1.34 -1.70
C VAL A 47 -3.85 -1.82 -0.25
N SER A 48 -2.95 -2.73 0.09
CA SER A 48 -2.75 -3.20 1.46
C SER A 48 -1.27 -3.26 1.79
N PHE A 49 -0.95 -3.22 3.08
CA PHE A 49 0.40 -3.28 3.60
C PHE A 49 0.57 -4.62 4.32
N LEU A 50 1.50 -5.45 3.84
CA LEU A 50 1.80 -6.72 4.49
C LEU A 50 2.85 -6.46 5.55
N ASN A 51 2.47 -6.66 6.81
CA ASN A 51 3.38 -6.77 7.94
C ASN A 51 3.44 -8.22 8.45
N ALA A 52 4.35 -8.51 9.38
CA ALA A 52 4.55 -9.86 9.89
C ALA A 52 3.27 -10.47 10.53
N HIS A 53 2.44 -9.65 11.18
CA HIS A 53 1.21 -10.12 11.79
C HIS A 53 0.18 -10.53 10.74
N ASN A 54 -0.06 -9.68 9.75
CA ASN A 54 -0.98 -9.96 8.64
C ASN A 54 -0.51 -11.17 7.82
N ALA A 55 0.80 -11.32 7.62
CA ALA A 55 1.37 -12.48 6.92
C ALA A 55 1.11 -13.80 7.68
N ASN A 56 1.24 -13.79 9.01
CA ASN A 56 0.94 -14.98 9.83
C ASN A 56 -0.55 -15.32 9.80
N ILE A 57 -1.45 -14.32 9.85
CA ILE A 57 -2.89 -14.54 9.72
C ILE A 57 -3.21 -15.15 8.35
N ALA A 58 -2.68 -14.58 7.28
CA ALA A 58 -2.90 -15.09 5.92
C ALA A 58 -2.40 -16.53 5.74
N TYR A 59 -1.35 -16.93 6.45
CA TYR A 59 -0.87 -18.31 6.42
C TYR A 59 -1.85 -19.30 7.07
N THR A 60 -2.56 -18.90 8.11
CA THR A 60 -3.48 -19.79 8.85
C THR A 60 -4.95 -19.63 8.45
N ASP A 61 -5.30 -18.54 7.77
CA ASP A 61 -6.66 -18.24 7.32
C ASP A 61 -6.70 -18.10 5.78
N PRO A 62 -7.13 -19.16 5.07
CA PRO A 62 -7.24 -19.15 3.62
C PRO A 62 -8.23 -18.10 3.08
N VAL A 63 -9.27 -17.76 3.85
CA VAL A 63 -10.27 -16.76 3.44
C VAL A 63 -9.65 -15.37 3.46
N PHE A 64 -8.83 -15.09 4.48
CA PHE A 64 -8.06 -13.85 4.53
C PHE A 64 -7.00 -13.77 3.42
N ALA A 65 -6.32 -14.89 3.12
CA ALA A 65 -5.37 -14.94 2.00
C ALA A 65 -6.05 -14.67 0.65
N GLU A 66 -7.18 -15.31 0.37
CA GLU A 66 -7.95 -15.10 -0.87
C GLU A 66 -8.45 -13.64 -0.98
N ALA A 67 -8.83 -13.02 0.14
CA ALA A 67 -9.22 -11.61 0.14
C ALA A 67 -8.06 -10.69 -0.31
N LEU A 68 -6.80 -11.06 -0.02
CA LEU A 68 -5.61 -10.29 -0.41
C LEU A 68 -5.23 -10.46 -1.89
N ASP A 69 -5.73 -11.50 -2.58
CA ASP A 69 -5.43 -11.74 -4.00
C ASP A 69 -5.92 -10.60 -4.92
N ASP A 70 -6.86 -9.78 -4.45
CA ASP A 70 -7.35 -8.61 -5.18
C ASP A 70 -6.72 -7.28 -4.75
N PHE A 71 -5.61 -7.32 -4.01
CA PHE A 71 -4.92 -6.14 -3.52
C PHE A 71 -3.52 -6.01 -4.15
N LEU A 72 -3.10 -4.76 -4.34
CA LEU A 72 -1.70 -4.40 -4.48
C LEU A 72 -1.08 -4.42 -3.08
N ILE A 73 -0.18 -5.37 -2.83
CA ILE A 73 0.43 -5.56 -1.52
C ILE A 73 1.80 -4.89 -1.46
N LEU A 74 1.96 -3.92 -0.57
CA LEU A 74 3.22 -3.22 -0.29
C LEU A 74 3.90 -3.78 0.97
N PRO A 75 5.25 -3.84 1.02
CA PRO A 75 5.99 -4.36 2.17
C PRO A 75 5.94 -3.38 3.34
N ASP A 76 5.64 -3.90 4.53
CA ASP A 76 5.61 -3.14 5.78
C ASP A 76 6.40 -3.83 6.89
N GLY A 77 7.54 -3.24 7.23
CA GLY A 77 8.30 -3.55 8.43
C GLY A 77 9.34 -4.66 8.31
N ILE A 78 10.11 -4.79 9.40
CA ILE A 78 11.35 -5.58 9.47
C ILE A 78 11.11 -7.09 9.30
N GLY A 79 9.99 -7.61 9.79
CA GLY A 79 9.71 -9.05 9.69
C GLY A 79 9.58 -9.53 8.25
N ILE A 80 9.05 -8.68 7.37
CA ILE A 80 8.89 -8.96 5.95
C ILE A 80 10.23 -8.87 5.21
N ASP A 81 11.08 -7.91 5.59
CA ASP A 81 12.46 -7.84 5.11
C ASP A 81 13.30 -9.05 5.50
N LEU A 82 13.15 -9.53 6.74
CA LEU A 82 13.85 -10.73 7.20
C LEU A 82 13.41 -11.96 6.41
N ALA A 83 12.10 -12.12 6.20
CA ALA A 83 11.57 -13.20 5.35
C ALA A 83 12.10 -13.10 3.91
N ALA A 84 12.16 -11.90 3.34
CA ALA A 84 12.72 -11.69 2.01
C ALA A 84 14.21 -12.02 1.94
N ARG A 85 15.01 -11.64 2.94
CA ARG A 85 16.42 -12.01 3.04
C ARG A 85 16.61 -13.52 3.09
N LEU A 86 15.77 -14.22 3.85
CA LEU A 86 15.84 -15.68 4.00
C LEU A 86 15.46 -16.40 2.70
N LEU A 87 14.40 -15.95 2.02
CA LEU A 87 13.84 -16.64 0.84
C LEU A 87 14.52 -16.24 -0.48
N TYR A 88 15.00 -15.00 -0.59
CA TYR A 88 15.48 -14.41 -1.84
C TYR A 88 16.92 -13.89 -1.74
N GLY A 89 17.58 -14.01 -0.58
CA GLY A 89 18.95 -13.51 -0.37
C GLY A 89 19.06 -11.99 -0.23
N ALA A 90 17.96 -11.24 -0.35
CA ALA A 90 17.95 -9.79 -0.25
C ALA A 90 16.62 -9.26 0.33
N PRO A 91 16.64 -8.17 1.13
CA PRO A 91 15.44 -7.54 1.67
C PRO A 91 14.57 -6.90 0.58
N PHE A 92 13.41 -6.34 0.94
CA PHE A 92 12.71 -5.45 0.02
C PHE A 92 13.55 -4.20 -0.26
N PRO A 93 13.40 -3.56 -1.43
CA PRO A 93 14.18 -2.37 -1.76
C PRO A 93 14.00 -1.26 -0.72
N ASP A 94 12.74 -0.97 -0.39
CA ASP A 94 12.37 -0.01 0.64
C ASP A 94 11.18 -0.54 1.48
N ASN A 95 11.08 -0.07 2.73
CA ASN A 95 9.90 -0.28 3.58
C ASN A 95 8.83 0.78 3.23
N LEU A 96 7.65 0.33 2.79
CA LEU A 96 6.55 1.18 2.35
C LEU A 96 5.43 1.22 3.39
N ASN A 97 5.79 1.26 4.68
CA ASN A 97 4.83 1.30 5.78
C ASN A 97 3.75 2.38 5.56
N GLY A 98 2.50 2.09 5.95
CA GLY A 98 1.38 2.97 5.64
C GLY A 98 1.45 4.35 6.32
N THR A 99 2.07 4.43 7.50
CA THR A 99 2.14 5.66 8.31
C THR A 99 2.98 6.75 7.64
N ASP A 100 4.11 6.36 7.04
CA ASP A 100 5.02 7.29 6.37
C ASP A 100 4.69 7.38 4.88
N PHE A 101 4.32 6.26 4.25
CA PHE A 101 4.11 6.19 2.80
C PHE A 101 2.88 6.97 2.36
N VAL A 102 1.75 6.87 3.06
CA VAL A 102 0.51 7.53 2.64
C VAL A 102 0.65 9.06 2.63
N PRO A 103 1.16 9.72 3.70
CA PRO A 103 1.36 11.18 3.67
C PRO A 103 2.36 11.63 2.60
N ALA A 104 3.42 10.86 2.34
CA ALA A 104 4.38 11.22 1.31
C ALA A 104 3.82 11.04 -0.11
N PHE A 105 3.04 9.98 -0.33
CA PHE A 105 2.34 9.76 -1.60
C PHE A 105 1.41 10.95 -1.91
N LEU A 106 0.63 11.39 -0.92
CA LEU A 106 -0.25 12.57 -1.05
C LEU A 106 0.57 13.84 -1.32
N GLN A 107 1.68 14.06 -0.62
CA GLN A 107 2.54 15.23 -0.88
C GLN A 107 3.15 15.21 -2.29
N ALA A 108 3.56 14.04 -2.78
CA ALA A 108 4.17 13.87 -4.09
C ALA A 108 3.15 13.93 -5.25
N SER A 109 1.86 13.70 -4.97
CA SER A 109 0.81 13.77 -5.99
C SER A 109 0.44 15.23 -6.26
N THR A 110 0.85 15.73 -7.42
CA THR A 110 0.60 17.13 -7.81
C THR A 110 -0.80 17.36 -8.37
N THR A 111 -1.48 16.30 -8.81
CA THR A 111 -2.86 16.40 -9.32
C THR A 111 -3.82 16.52 -8.13
N PRO A 112 -4.71 17.53 -8.08
CA PRO A 112 -5.69 17.63 -7.01
C PRO A 112 -6.58 16.38 -6.91
N LEU A 113 -6.51 15.69 -5.78
CA LEU A 113 -7.31 14.50 -5.46
C LEU A 113 -8.41 14.84 -4.45
N THR A 114 -9.50 14.06 -4.47
CA THR A 114 -10.43 14.00 -3.35
C THR A 114 -10.11 12.77 -2.51
N VAL A 115 -9.75 12.98 -1.26
CA VAL A 115 -9.30 11.93 -0.32
C VAL A 115 -10.37 11.74 0.75
N GLY A 116 -10.99 10.56 0.77
CA GLY A 116 -11.93 10.16 1.80
C GLY A 116 -11.22 9.47 2.97
N LEU A 117 -11.48 9.90 4.20
CA LEU A 117 -11.04 9.22 5.41
C LEU A 117 -12.23 8.43 5.99
N LEU A 118 -12.09 7.11 6.08
CA LEU A 118 -13.12 6.21 6.61
C LEU A 118 -12.52 5.35 7.73
N GLY A 119 -13.21 5.29 8.87
CA GLY A 119 -12.83 4.49 10.04
C GLY A 119 -12.41 5.33 11.25
N ALA A 120 -11.98 4.64 12.31
CA ALA A 120 -11.72 5.21 13.64
C ALA A 120 -12.92 5.97 14.23
N THR A 121 -12.72 6.62 15.38
CA THR A 121 -13.71 7.55 15.92
C THR A 121 -13.73 8.83 15.06
N ARG A 122 -14.90 9.48 14.97
CA ARG A 122 -15.06 10.73 14.23
C ARG A 122 -14.01 11.77 14.60
N VAL A 123 -13.75 11.95 15.90
CA VAL A 123 -12.74 12.89 16.41
C VAL A 123 -11.34 12.59 15.86
N ASN A 124 -10.96 11.31 15.79
CA ASN A 124 -9.64 10.92 15.27
C ASN A 124 -9.56 11.10 13.75
N ALA A 125 -10.62 10.76 13.03
CA ALA A 125 -10.68 10.94 11.57
C ALA A 125 -10.63 12.42 11.17
N GLU A 126 -11.35 13.29 11.89
CA GLU A 126 -11.30 14.74 11.70
C GLU A 126 -9.91 15.30 12.00
N ALA A 127 -9.27 14.88 13.11
CA ALA A 127 -7.90 15.30 13.44
C ALA A 127 -6.88 14.85 12.37
N ALA A 128 -7.02 13.63 11.84
CA ALA A 128 -6.19 13.15 10.74
C ALA A 128 -6.41 13.96 9.46
N SER A 129 -7.67 14.27 9.13
CA SER A 129 -8.02 15.11 7.97
C SER A 129 -7.36 16.48 8.05
N VAL A 130 -7.36 17.13 9.22
CA VAL A 130 -6.72 18.44 9.42
C VAL A 130 -5.20 18.36 9.18
N LYS A 131 -4.54 17.35 9.75
CA LYS A 131 -3.09 17.16 9.58
C LYS A 131 -2.72 16.88 8.12
N LEU A 132 -3.45 16.01 7.44
CA LEU A 132 -3.20 15.69 6.03
C LEU A 132 -3.47 16.89 5.12
N ALA A 133 -4.52 17.67 5.37
CA ALA A 133 -4.81 18.89 4.63
C ALA A 133 -3.71 19.95 4.74
N ALA A 134 -3.03 20.03 5.89
CA ALA A 134 -1.89 20.91 6.08
C ALA A 134 -0.63 20.42 5.33
N LEU A 135 -0.44 19.10 5.20
CA LEU A 135 0.71 18.50 4.52
C LEU A 135 0.56 18.51 2.99
N ALA A 136 -0.64 18.26 2.48
CA ALA A 136 -0.93 18.16 1.05
C ALA A 136 -2.08 19.10 0.66
N VAL A 137 -1.77 20.41 0.68
CA VAL A 137 -2.74 21.51 0.51
C VAL A 137 -3.46 21.50 -0.84
N GLN A 138 -2.90 20.80 -1.84
CA GLN A 138 -3.49 20.66 -3.17
C GLN A 138 -4.66 19.66 -3.21
N HIS A 139 -4.88 18.89 -2.15
CA HIS A 139 -5.93 17.87 -2.10
C HIS A 139 -7.12 18.32 -1.25
N ARG A 140 -8.29 17.78 -1.60
CA ARG A 140 -9.52 17.95 -0.81
C ARG A 140 -9.70 16.73 0.08
N PHE A 141 -9.80 16.93 1.38
CA PHE A 141 -10.05 15.86 2.35
C PHE A 141 -11.51 15.86 2.83
N VAL A 142 -12.10 14.69 2.96
CA VAL A 142 -13.48 14.49 3.43
C VAL A 142 -13.50 13.33 4.42
N VAL A 143 -14.09 13.56 5.60
CA VAL A 143 -14.33 12.48 6.58
C VAL A 143 -15.66 11.81 6.27
N ILE A 144 -15.64 10.48 6.20
CA ILE A 144 -16.81 9.62 5.98
C ILE A 144 -17.01 8.80 7.26
N HIS A 145 -18.17 8.95 7.90
CA HIS A 145 -18.54 8.25 9.14
C HIS A 145 -19.95 7.70 9.03
#